data_AF-A0A3D0XJH2-F1
#
_entry.id   AF-A0A3D0XJH2-F1
#
_cell.length_a   1.000
_cell.length_b   1.000
_cell.length_c   1.000
_cell.angle_alpha   90.00
_cell.angle_beta   90.00
_cell.angle_gamma   90.00
#
_symmetry.space_group_name_H-M   'P 1'
#
loop_
_entity.id
_entity.type
_entity.pdbx_description
1 polymer ?
#
loop_
_entity_poly.entity_id
_entity_poly.type
_entity_poly.pdbx_seq_one_letter_code
_entity_poly.pdbx_strand_id
1 'polypeptide(L)'
;MNGLDRMRWLMKMPMLSWMVMLCALMSLSVTHAEDAVASLGRETSALVIYNADMPASKKVAEHYSQLRGIPQQHLLGLSLSQEESISREDFKTSLYEPIFAYLKKNDFFDTEYEIIPATRERPGIVYENLKTSTIRYLVLCYGIPLKISEDPTLEERGAESVRIELRKNRAAVDHELAWMGRDPKRVLLSGPFENPLYHATRSMDIKPENGVMMVARLDGPSPEIAMRLVDQAMEAEREGLWGRAYFDSRGLQTGPYLQGDQWIRGAAEWARKAGFETILDDQPELMESGYPMSDIAFYFGWYAENAQGPLTRESVPFMPGAIAYHLHSYSAATLRSTERHWVGPLLHAGATATMGCVDEPYLGATPELDVFMEKILMGFSFGEAAYAAQRVLSWQTTVVGDPLYHPLGKPIQWLQEELTQARSPKLGWLRVLATNQALQQGTERATLIQLLEKETLSQTHPAVCEKLADLYLSVNRTEEAKASYERALLLKPSRDQQNRLLLNLAQLEQQAGNWKGALDR
;
A
#
# COMPACT_ATOMS: atom_id res chain seq x y z
N MET A 1 3.99 28.40 -58.73
CA MET A 1 3.83 29.81 -58.31
C MET A 1 3.67 29.86 -56.79
N ASN A 2 4.24 30.90 -56.20
CA ASN A 2 4.87 30.93 -54.88
C ASN A 2 3.99 30.65 -53.65
N GLY A 3 4.62 30.02 -52.65
CA GLY A 3 4.06 29.60 -51.35
C GLY A 3 3.69 30.72 -50.37
N LEU A 4 3.17 31.85 -50.85
CA LEU A 4 2.60 32.91 -50.03
C LEU A 4 1.06 32.96 -50.06
N ASP A 5 0.40 32.17 -50.92
CA ASP A 5 -1.07 32.07 -50.96
C ASP A 5 -1.67 30.88 -50.20
N ARG A 6 -0.84 29.97 -49.66
CA ARG A 6 -1.33 28.86 -48.81
C ARG A 6 -1.65 29.28 -47.36
N MET A 7 -1.25 30.49 -46.96
CA MET A 7 -1.38 30.95 -45.57
C MET A 7 -2.68 31.72 -45.29
N ARG A 8 -3.48 32.03 -46.32
CA ARG A 8 -4.73 32.80 -46.18
C ARG A 8 -6.01 31.95 -46.20
N TRP A 9 -5.89 30.63 -46.27
CA TRP A 9 -7.06 29.72 -46.27
C TRP A 9 -7.29 29.01 -44.92
N LEU A 10 -6.46 29.28 -43.90
CA LEU A 10 -6.59 28.67 -42.56
C LEU A 10 -7.44 29.49 -41.56
N MET A 11 -8.10 30.58 -41.99
CA MET A 11 -8.93 31.43 -41.11
C MET A 11 -10.43 31.41 -41.46
N LYS A 12 -11.02 30.23 -41.68
CA LYS A 12 -12.48 30.03 -41.61
C LYS A 12 -12.81 28.66 -41.01
N MET A 13 -13.05 28.63 -39.68
CA MET A 13 -13.71 27.52 -38.95
C MET A 13 -15.19 27.39 -39.40
N PRO A 14 -15.92 26.25 -39.26
CA PRO A 14 -15.97 25.41 -38.04
C PRO A 14 -16.29 23.89 -38.22
N MET A 15 -16.47 23.21 -37.08
CA MET A 15 -17.11 21.89 -36.83
C MET A 15 -16.32 20.58 -36.94
N LEU A 16 -15.19 20.48 -37.65
CA LEU A 16 -14.50 19.17 -37.79
C LEU A 16 -13.44 18.87 -36.71
N SER A 17 -13.16 19.82 -35.80
CA SER A 17 -12.11 19.68 -34.77
C SER A 17 -12.58 18.99 -33.48
N TRP A 18 -13.86 18.62 -33.37
CA TRP A 18 -14.38 17.92 -32.18
C TRP A 18 -14.38 16.39 -32.33
N MET A 19 -14.36 15.85 -33.56
CA MET A 19 -14.40 14.40 -33.79
C MET A 19 -13.03 13.71 -33.67
N VAL A 20 -11.93 14.40 -33.96
CA VAL A 20 -10.58 13.79 -33.88
C VAL A 20 -10.06 13.74 -32.43
N MET A 21 -10.57 14.59 -31.55
CA MET A 21 -10.28 14.55 -30.11
C MET A 21 -11.10 13.46 -29.39
N LEU A 22 -12.27 13.07 -29.92
CA LEU A 22 -13.06 11.96 -29.39
C LEU A 22 -12.44 10.57 -29.69
N CYS A 23 -11.85 10.38 -30.87
CA CYS A 23 -11.27 9.08 -31.23
C CYS A 23 -9.92 8.79 -30.54
N ALA A 24 -9.13 9.83 -30.22
CA ALA A 24 -7.89 9.65 -29.44
C ALA A 24 -8.14 9.41 -27.95
N LEU A 25 -9.31 9.80 -27.43
CA LEU A 25 -9.77 9.48 -26.08
C LEU A 25 -10.44 8.10 -25.99
N MET A 26 -10.92 7.55 -27.11
CA MET A 26 -11.47 6.19 -27.18
C MET A 26 -10.40 5.10 -27.31
N SER A 27 -9.20 5.39 -27.82
CA SER A 27 -8.13 4.38 -27.95
C SER A 27 -7.29 4.17 -26.68
N LEU A 28 -7.41 5.04 -25.67
CA LEU A 28 -6.77 4.87 -24.35
C LEU A 28 -7.74 4.32 -23.27
N SER A 29 -9.03 4.25 -23.58
CA SER A 29 -10.07 3.75 -22.67
C SER A 29 -10.45 2.28 -22.93
N VAL A 30 -10.04 1.69 -24.06
CA VAL A 30 -10.30 0.27 -24.35
C VAL A 30 -9.37 -0.67 -23.58
N THR A 31 -8.18 -0.22 -23.15
CA THR A 31 -7.28 -1.08 -22.35
C THR A 31 -7.67 -1.16 -20.86
N HIS A 32 -8.43 -0.20 -20.33
CA HIS A 32 -8.86 -0.22 -18.92
C HIS A 32 -10.19 -0.97 -18.70
N ALA A 33 -10.98 -1.16 -19.75
CA ALA A 33 -12.23 -1.93 -19.67
C ALA A 33 -11.98 -3.44 -19.54
N GLU A 34 -10.86 -3.96 -20.04
CA GLU A 34 -10.45 -5.36 -19.84
C GLU A 34 -10.10 -5.66 -18.38
N ASP A 35 -9.53 -4.68 -17.65
CA ASP A 35 -9.18 -4.86 -16.23
C ASP A 35 -10.39 -4.85 -15.28
N ALA A 36 -11.46 -4.13 -15.62
CA ALA A 36 -12.71 -4.16 -14.85
C ALA A 36 -13.42 -5.52 -14.94
N VAL A 37 -13.23 -6.27 -16.04
CA VAL A 37 -13.71 -7.66 -16.19
C VAL A 37 -12.76 -8.65 -15.50
N ALA A 38 -11.49 -8.29 -15.28
CA ALA A 38 -10.52 -9.11 -14.55
C ALA A 38 -10.75 -9.16 -13.03
N SER A 39 -11.50 -8.23 -12.44
CA SER A 39 -11.81 -8.24 -10.99
C SER A 39 -12.63 -9.49 -10.57
N LEU A 40 -13.58 -9.91 -11.42
CA LEU A 40 -14.47 -11.05 -11.18
C LEU A 40 -13.74 -12.41 -11.15
N GLY A 41 -12.50 -12.50 -11.66
CA GLY A 41 -11.67 -13.72 -11.59
C GLY A 41 -10.64 -13.71 -10.46
N ARG A 42 -10.34 -12.54 -9.87
CA ARG A 42 -9.30 -12.41 -8.82
C ARG A 42 -9.79 -12.87 -7.46
N GLU A 43 -11.07 -12.63 -7.13
CA GLU A 43 -11.70 -13.10 -5.90
C GLU A 43 -11.72 -14.64 -5.79
N THR A 44 -11.91 -15.32 -6.92
CA THR A 44 -11.82 -16.79 -7.01
C THR A 44 -10.38 -17.33 -6.94
N SER A 45 -9.37 -16.46 -6.90
CA SER A 45 -7.95 -16.86 -6.84
C SER A 45 -7.34 -16.78 -5.44
N ALA A 46 -8.15 -16.60 -4.40
CA ALA A 46 -7.69 -16.59 -3.01
C ALA A 46 -8.11 -17.85 -2.25
N LEU A 47 -7.17 -18.42 -1.49
CA LEU A 47 -7.42 -19.43 -0.45
C LEU A 47 -7.29 -18.76 0.92
N VAL A 48 -8.35 -18.81 1.72
CA VAL A 48 -8.43 -18.18 3.05
C VAL A 48 -8.16 -19.23 4.11
N ILE A 49 -7.16 -19.02 4.95
CA ILE A 49 -6.71 -19.96 5.96
C ILE A 49 -7.01 -19.39 7.34
N TYR A 50 -7.69 -20.16 8.19
CA TYR A 50 -8.02 -19.76 9.55
C TYR A 50 -7.61 -20.83 10.57
N ASN A 51 -7.35 -20.38 11.80
CA ASN A 51 -7.10 -21.27 12.92
C ASN A 51 -8.43 -21.84 13.41
N ALA A 52 -8.65 -23.13 13.17
CA ALA A 52 -9.89 -23.84 13.53
C ALA A 52 -10.13 -23.90 15.04
N ASP A 53 -9.07 -23.79 15.84
CA ASP A 53 -9.12 -23.77 17.30
C ASP A 53 -9.41 -22.37 17.87
N MET A 54 -9.60 -21.38 16.99
CA MET A 54 -9.94 -20.00 17.34
C MET A 54 -11.23 -19.56 16.64
N PRO A 55 -12.38 -19.52 17.34
CA PRO A 55 -13.65 -19.06 16.76
C PRO A 55 -13.57 -17.65 16.15
N ALA A 56 -12.74 -16.77 16.72
CA ALA A 56 -12.50 -15.44 16.17
C ALA A 56 -11.78 -15.47 14.81
N SER A 57 -10.84 -16.40 14.60
CA SER A 57 -10.15 -16.58 13.32
C SER A 57 -11.13 -16.97 12.22
N LYS A 58 -12.01 -17.93 12.51
CA LYS A 58 -13.07 -18.37 11.60
C LYS A 58 -14.02 -17.23 11.22
N LYS A 59 -14.41 -16.38 12.18
CA LYS A 59 -15.26 -15.21 11.90
C LYS A 59 -14.59 -14.23 10.93
N VAL A 60 -13.29 -13.97 11.07
CA VAL A 60 -12.54 -13.13 10.13
C VAL A 60 -12.55 -13.74 8.73
N ALA A 61 -12.35 -15.05 8.60
CA ALA A 61 -12.39 -15.74 7.32
C ALA A 61 -13.77 -15.70 6.65
N GLU A 62 -14.83 -15.94 7.42
CA GLU A 62 -16.22 -15.87 6.93
C GLU A 62 -16.60 -14.45 6.51
N HIS A 63 -16.20 -13.44 7.30
CA HIS A 63 -16.41 -12.03 6.97
C HIS A 63 -15.73 -11.63 5.66
N TYR A 64 -14.44 -11.97 5.52
CA TYR A 64 -13.68 -11.71 4.31
C TYR A 64 -14.28 -12.41 3.09
N SER A 65 -14.64 -13.70 3.26
CA SER A 65 -15.28 -14.48 2.20
C SER A 65 -16.61 -13.88 1.75
N GLN A 66 -17.43 -13.40 2.68
CA GLN A 66 -18.71 -12.78 2.35
C GLN A 66 -18.52 -11.49 1.54
N LEU A 67 -17.59 -10.61 1.95
CA LEU A 67 -17.39 -9.32 1.30
C LEU A 67 -16.72 -9.43 -0.07
N ARG A 68 -15.75 -10.34 -0.21
CA ARG A 68 -15.02 -10.59 -1.46
C ARG A 68 -15.64 -11.70 -2.31
N GLY A 69 -16.82 -12.22 -1.96
CA GLY A 69 -17.45 -13.29 -2.73
C GLY A 69 -16.61 -14.58 -2.86
N ILE A 70 -15.69 -14.85 -1.92
CA ILE A 70 -14.78 -16.00 -1.99
C ILE A 70 -15.58 -17.28 -1.73
N PRO A 71 -15.52 -18.30 -2.61
CA PRO A 71 -16.26 -19.55 -2.44
C PRO A 71 -15.96 -20.26 -1.12
N GLN A 72 -16.96 -20.91 -0.51
CA GLN A 72 -16.80 -21.66 0.74
C GLN A 72 -15.73 -22.77 0.66
N GLN A 73 -15.55 -23.38 -0.50
CA GLN A 73 -14.49 -24.36 -0.75
C GLN A 73 -13.06 -23.76 -0.70
N HIS A 74 -12.92 -22.43 -0.69
CA HIS A 74 -11.64 -21.74 -0.53
C HIS A 74 -11.38 -21.32 0.91
N LEU A 75 -12.18 -21.78 1.88
CA LEU A 75 -11.94 -21.55 3.30
C LEU A 75 -11.36 -22.83 3.91
N LEU A 76 -10.10 -22.77 4.36
CA LEU A 76 -9.38 -23.88 4.96
C LEU A 76 -9.15 -23.61 6.45
N GLY A 77 -9.79 -24.41 7.30
CA GLY A 77 -9.53 -24.42 8.74
C GLY A 77 -8.43 -25.41 9.09
N LEU A 78 -7.39 -24.96 9.80
CA LEU A 78 -6.31 -25.79 10.31
C LEU A 78 -6.25 -25.69 11.83
N SER A 79 -6.03 -26.82 12.50
CA SER A 79 -5.78 -26.85 13.94
C SER A 79 -4.34 -26.42 14.21
N LEU A 80 -4.15 -25.31 14.92
CA LEU A 80 -2.88 -24.60 15.04
C LEU A 80 -2.71 -24.00 16.44
N SER A 81 -1.46 -23.81 16.85
CA SER A 81 -1.13 -23.04 18.05
C SER A 81 -1.71 -21.62 17.98
N GLN A 82 -2.08 -21.06 19.13
CA GLN A 82 -2.52 -19.67 19.27
C GLN A 82 -1.36 -18.69 19.49
N GLU A 83 -0.12 -19.20 19.59
CA GLU A 83 1.09 -18.41 19.75
C GLU A 83 1.53 -17.76 18.43
N GLU A 84 2.15 -16.58 18.50
CA GLU A 84 2.71 -15.91 17.32
C GLU A 84 3.97 -16.59 16.78
N SER A 85 4.63 -17.45 17.56
CA SER A 85 5.81 -18.20 17.15
C SER A 85 5.49 -19.68 16.93
N ILE A 86 6.03 -20.27 15.88
CA ILE A 86 5.91 -21.70 15.56
C ILE A 86 7.30 -22.32 15.33
N SER A 87 7.49 -23.60 15.62
CA SER A 87 8.72 -24.30 15.28
C SER A 87 8.81 -24.60 13.78
N ARG A 88 9.99 -24.92 13.26
CA ARG A 88 10.17 -25.29 11.85
C ARG A 88 9.42 -26.57 11.48
N GLU A 89 9.46 -27.56 12.37
CA GLU A 89 8.75 -28.83 12.21
C GLU A 89 7.24 -28.62 12.23
N ASP A 90 6.71 -27.85 13.18
CA ASP A 90 5.28 -27.56 13.27
C ASP A 90 4.83 -26.72 12.07
N PHE A 91 5.60 -25.74 11.62
CA PHE A 91 5.28 -24.99 10.39
C PHE A 91 5.13 -25.93 9.19
N LYS A 92 6.07 -26.87 9.03
CA LYS A 92 6.03 -27.83 7.93
C LYS A 92 4.79 -28.73 8.03
N THR A 93 4.57 -29.34 9.19
CA THR A 93 3.59 -30.43 9.37
C THR A 93 2.16 -29.94 9.62
N SER A 94 1.99 -28.76 10.22
CA SER A 94 0.67 -28.20 10.56
C SER A 94 0.19 -27.09 9.62
N LEU A 95 1.09 -26.42 8.89
CA LEU A 95 0.75 -25.37 7.92
C LEU A 95 1.10 -25.78 6.49
N TYR A 96 2.38 -25.89 6.15
CA TYR A 96 2.82 -26.03 4.75
C TYR A 96 2.26 -27.27 4.07
N GLU A 97 2.48 -28.47 4.64
CA GLU A 97 2.05 -29.74 4.05
C GLU A 97 0.51 -29.85 3.95
N PRO A 98 -0.28 -29.49 4.99
CA PRO A 98 -1.74 -29.47 4.88
C PRO A 98 -2.27 -28.51 3.81
N ILE A 99 -1.71 -27.30 3.69
CA ILE A 99 -2.14 -26.34 2.65
C ILE A 99 -1.82 -26.89 1.26
N PHE A 100 -0.59 -27.38 1.04
CA PHE A 100 -0.19 -27.94 -0.25
C PHE A 100 -1.05 -29.16 -0.64
N ALA A 101 -1.31 -30.06 0.31
CA ALA A 101 -2.19 -31.21 0.10
C ALA A 101 -3.63 -30.79 -0.22
N TYR A 102 -4.14 -29.74 0.44
CA TYR A 102 -5.47 -29.18 0.16
C TYR A 102 -5.56 -28.59 -1.25
N LEU A 103 -4.56 -27.82 -1.66
CA LEU A 103 -4.49 -27.22 -3.00
C LEU A 103 -4.51 -28.31 -4.09
N LYS A 104 -3.73 -29.38 -3.92
CA LYS A 104 -3.74 -30.51 -4.87
C LYS A 104 -5.05 -31.28 -4.87
N LYS A 105 -5.60 -31.59 -3.69
CA LYS A 105 -6.83 -32.38 -3.55
C LYS A 105 -8.04 -31.71 -4.23
N ASN A 106 -8.07 -30.40 -4.27
CA ASN A 106 -9.16 -29.62 -4.87
C ASN A 106 -8.84 -29.13 -6.29
N ASP A 107 -7.81 -29.70 -6.94
CA ASP A 107 -7.37 -29.33 -8.30
C ASP A 107 -7.03 -27.84 -8.47
N PHE A 108 -6.70 -27.15 -7.36
CA PHE A 108 -6.21 -25.78 -7.40
C PHE A 108 -4.77 -25.72 -7.90
N PHE A 109 -3.99 -26.77 -7.63
CA PHE A 109 -2.62 -26.97 -8.11
C PHE A 109 -2.58 -28.20 -9.04
N ASP A 110 -2.09 -28.00 -10.27
CA ASP A 110 -1.61 -29.07 -11.15
C ASP A 110 -0.08 -29.11 -11.06
N THR A 111 0.49 -30.29 -10.81
CA THR A 111 1.92 -30.48 -10.62
C THR A 111 2.48 -31.49 -11.60
N GLU A 112 3.72 -31.29 -12.02
CA GLU A 112 4.46 -32.23 -12.86
C GLU A 112 5.74 -32.71 -12.17
N TYR A 113 6.16 -33.93 -12.50
CA TYR A 113 7.38 -34.51 -11.98
C TYR A 113 8.53 -34.34 -12.95
N GLU A 114 9.60 -33.71 -12.49
CA GLU A 114 10.88 -33.65 -13.18
C GLU A 114 11.82 -34.69 -12.56
N ILE A 115 12.34 -35.59 -13.40
CA ILE A 115 13.23 -36.66 -12.95
C ILE A 115 14.66 -36.34 -13.41
N ILE A 116 15.55 -36.06 -12.46
CA ILE A 116 16.99 -36.03 -12.70
C ILE A 116 17.54 -37.44 -12.48
N PRO A 117 18.04 -38.14 -13.53
CA PRO A 117 18.55 -39.49 -13.38
C PRO A 117 19.75 -39.56 -12.45
N ALA A 118 19.87 -40.69 -11.73
CA ALA A 118 21.05 -41.00 -10.95
C ALA A 118 22.30 -41.06 -11.86
N THR A 119 23.43 -40.57 -11.35
CA THR A 119 24.74 -40.81 -11.97
C THR A 119 25.57 -41.71 -11.05
N ARG A 120 26.80 -42.06 -11.46
CA ARG A 120 27.72 -42.77 -10.58
C ARG A 120 28.10 -41.99 -9.31
N GLU A 121 27.92 -40.67 -9.33
CA GLU A 121 28.39 -39.75 -8.29
C GLU A 121 27.24 -39.16 -7.44
N ARG A 122 25.98 -39.23 -7.92
CA ARG A 122 24.83 -38.68 -7.21
C ARG A 122 23.57 -39.54 -7.38
N PRO A 123 22.75 -39.71 -6.32
CA PRO A 123 21.45 -40.33 -6.45
C PRO A 123 20.55 -39.51 -7.39
N GLY A 124 19.57 -40.18 -8.01
CA GLY A 124 18.55 -39.51 -8.80
C GLY A 124 17.67 -38.65 -7.88
N ILE A 125 17.14 -37.57 -8.43
CA ILE A 125 16.29 -36.62 -7.70
C ILE A 125 15.01 -36.44 -8.50
N VAL A 126 13.87 -36.51 -7.81
CA VAL A 126 12.56 -36.20 -8.39
C VAL A 126 12.08 -34.89 -7.78
N TYR A 127 11.83 -33.90 -8.62
CA TYR A 127 11.20 -32.65 -8.24
C TYR A 127 9.71 -32.69 -8.62
N GLU A 128 8.87 -32.16 -7.74
CA GLU A 128 7.46 -31.88 -7.99
C GLU A 128 7.33 -30.38 -8.25
N ASN A 129 7.22 -30.01 -9.53
CA ASN A 129 7.12 -28.62 -9.95
C ASN A 129 5.65 -28.25 -10.16
N LEU A 130 5.27 -27.04 -9.77
CA LEU A 130 3.95 -26.51 -10.09
C LEU A 130 3.87 -26.18 -11.58
N LYS A 131 2.82 -26.66 -12.24
CA LYS A 131 2.55 -26.42 -13.66
C LYS A 131 1.52 -25.32 -13.87
N THR A 132 0.39 -25.39 -13.15
CA THR A 132 -0.65 -24.36 -13.16
C THR A 132 -1.30 -24.22 -11.80
N SER A 133 -1.77 -23.01 -11.48
CA SER A 133 -2.55 -22.72 -10.28
C SER A 133 -3.78 -21.87 -10.60
N THR A 134 -4.91 -22.20 -9.98
CA THR A 134 -6.08 -21.30 -9.93
C THR A 134 -6.02 -20.33 -8.74
N ILE A 135 -5.19 -20.62 -7.75
CA ILE A 135 -4.99 -19.80 -6.54
C ILE A 135 -3.70 -19.00 -6.68
N ARG A 136 -3.80 -17.68 -6.55
CA ARG A 136 -2.67 -16.74 -6.56
C ARG A 136 -2.36 -16.17 -5.18
N TYR A 137 -3.34 -16.20 -4.28
CA TYR A 137 -3.26 -15.58 -2.96
C TYR A 137 -3.54 -16.59 -1.85
N LEU A 138 -2.72 -16.56 -0.81
CA LEU A 138 -3.05 -17.12 0.50
C LEU A 138 -3.39 -15.97 1.46
N VAL A 139 -4.55 -16.05 2.11
CA VAL A 139 -5.00 -15.05 3.07
C VAL A 139 -5.07 -15.68 4.45
N LEU A 140 -4.10 -15.35 5.29
CA LEU A 140 -4.00 -15.87 6.65
C LEU A 140 -4.87 -15.03 7.59
N CYS A 141 -5.81 -15.64 8.29
CA CYS A 141 -6.69 -14.92 9.21
C CYS A 141 -6.08 -14.77 10.60
N TYR A 142 -6.73 -13.95 11.42
CA TYR A 142 -6.37 -13.68 12.80
C TYR A 142 -5.98 -14.95 13.57
N GLY A 143 -4.81 -14.97 14.21
CA GLY A 143 -4.39 -16.09 15.06
C GLY A 143 -3.67 -17.24 14.33
N ILE A 144 -3.32 -17.07 13.06
CA ILE A 144 -2.29 -17.89 12.41
C ILE A 144 -0.90 -17.42 12.90
N PRO A 145 0.04 -18.34 13.23
CA PRO A 145 1.39 -17.96 13.65
C PRO A 145 2.04 -16.92 12.73
N LEU A 146 2.81 -16.01 13.35
CA LEU A 146 3.44 -14.87 12.69
C LEU A 146 4.81 -15.20 12.14
N LYS A 147 5.61 -15.90 12.94
CA LYS A 147 7.03 -16.13 12.69
C LYS A 147 7.43 -17.53 13.07
N ILE A 148 8.41 -18.05 12.36
CA ILE A 148 8.98 -19.34 12.65
C ILE A 148 10.30 -19.15 13.39
N SER A 149 10.44 -19.86 14.50
CA SER A 149 11.62 -19.82 15.35
C SER A 149 12.84 -20.42 14.66
N GLU A 150 14.01 -19.96 15.10
CA GLU A 150 15.29 -20.52 14.64
C GLU A 150 15.44 -21.97 15.09
N ASP A 151 15.83 -22.83 14.16
CA ASP A 151 16.16 -24.23 14.41
C ASP A 151 17.69 -24.39 14.36
N PRO A 152 18.37 -24.50 15.52
CA PRO A 152 19.82 -24.63 15.56
C PRO A 152 20.32 -26.00 15.07
N THR A 153 19.41 -26.95 14.85
CA THR A 153 19.74 -28.32 14.41
C THR A 153 19.59 -28.51 12.91
N LEU A 154 19.10 -27.49 12.19
CA LEU A 154 18.93 -27.54 10.75
C LEU A 154 20.30 -27.49 10.04
N GLU A 155 20.71 -28.64 9.51
CA GLU A 155 21.89 -28.75 8.65
C GLU A 155 21.46 -28.86 7.18
N GLU A 156 21.69 -27.79 6.41
CA GLU A 156 21.37 -27.75 4.98
C GLU A 156 22.63 -27.65 4.13
N ARG A 157 22.71 -28.50 3.10
CA ARG A 157 23.77 -28.44 2.09
C ARG A 157 23.64 -27.13 1.31
N GLY A 158 24.73 -26.36 1.20
CA GLY A 158 24.74 -25.08 0.50
C GLY A 158 24.61 -23.88 1.44
N ALA A 159 24.27 -24.08 2.73
CA ALA A 159 24.24 -23.03 3.73
C ALA A 159 25.61 -22.34 3.90
N GLU A 160 26.71 -23.05 3.64
CA GLU A 160 28.07 -22.52 3.65
C GLU A 160 28.30 -21.39 2.61
N SER A 161 27.50 -21.35 1.54
CA SER A 161 27.57 -20.31 0.52
C SER A 161 26.85 -19.01 0.91
N VAL A 162 25.99 -19.06 1.93
CA VAL A 162 25.30 -17.90 2.48
C VAL A 162 26.23 -17.14 3.43
N ARG A 163 26.23 -15.81 3.32
CA ARG A 163 26.98 -14.92 4.21
C ARG A 163 26.63 -15.20 5.66
N ILE A 164 27.63 -15.20 6.54
CA ILE A 164 27.45 -15.65 7.93
C ILE A 164 26.40 -14.83 8.69
N GLU A 165 26.27 -13.54 8.38
CA GLU A 165 25.30 -12.63 8.98
C GLU A 165 23.84 -12.97 8.58
N LEU A 166 23.67 -13.55 7.39
CA LEU A 166 22.37 -13.93 6.81
C LEU A 166 22.05 -15.41 6.99
N ARG A 167 22.98 -16.22 7.48
CA ARG A 167 22.82 -17.67 7.66
C ARG A 167 21.96 -17.97 8.89
N LYS A 168 20.66 -17.69 8.75
CA LYS A 168 19.61 -17.84 9.76
C LYS A 168 18.40 -18.47 9.09
N ASN A 169 17.68 -19.32 9.82
CA ASN A 169 16.50 -20.02 9.30
C ASN A 169 15.20 -19.64 10.03
N ARG A 170 15.22 -18.58 10.84
CA ARG A 170 13.98 -17.92 11.29
C ARG A 170 13.42 -17.06 10.16
N ALA A 171 12.10 -16.98 10.06
CA ALA A 171 11.43 -16.22 9.00
C ALA A 171 10.01 -15.84 9.41
N ALA A 172 9.41 -14.90 8.69
CA ALA A 172 7.97 -14.71 8.70
C ALA A 172 7.28 -15.93 8.06
N VAL A 173 6.15 -16.35 8.64
CA VAL A 173 5.31 -17.42 8.10
C VAL A 173 4.84 -17.09 6.68
N ASP A 174 4.49 -15.83 6.44
CA ASP A 174 4.04 -15.33 5.15
C ASP A 174 5.11 -15.54 4.05
N HIS A 175 6.37 -15.23 4.33
CA HIS A 175 7.48 -15.38 3.40
C HIS A 175 7.87 -16.83 3.10
N GLU A 176 7.61 -17.73 4.03
CA GLU A 176 7.86 -19.17 3.87
C GLU A 176 6.75 -19.85 3.10
N LEU A 177 5.51 -19.36 3.24
CA LEU A 177 4.41 -19.77 2.38
C LEU A 177 4.52 -19.13 0.98
N ALA A 178 5.26 -18.04 0.81
CA ALA A 178 5.34 -17.31 -0.45
C ALA A 178 6.04 -18.06 -1.59
N TRP A 179 6.82 -19.09 -1.28
CA TRP A 179 7.42 -19.95 -2.30
C TRP A 179 6.64 -21.25 -2.53
N MET A 180 5.43 -21.36 -1.96
CA MET A 180 4.52 -22.47 -2.23
C MET A 180 4.21 -22.55 -3.73
N GLY A 181 4.63 -23.67 -4.34
CA GLY A 181 4.69 -23.86 -5.79
C GLY A 181 6.08 -24.25 -6.28
N ARG A 182 7.12 -23.99 -5.47
CA ARG A 182 8.45 -24.57 -5.65
C ARG A 182 8.56 -25.89 -4.88
N ASP A 183 9.26 -26.86 -5.47
CA ASP A 183 9.67 -28.04 -4.73
C ASP A 183 10.56 -27.63 -3.54
N PRO A 184 10.27 -28.06 -2.30
CA PRO A 184 11.08 -27.72 -1.12
C PRO A 184 12.57 -28.04 -1.27
N LYS A 185 12.95 -29.05 -2.06
CA LYS A 185 14.35 -29.41 -2.33
C LYS A 185 15.10 -28.35 -3.15
N ARG A 186 14.41 -27.34 -3.70
CA ARG A 186 14.99 -26.23 -4.46
C ARG A 186 15.11 -24.95 -3.63
N VAL A 187 14.64 -24.96 -2.37
CA VAL A 187 14.65 -23.80 -1.48
C VAL A 187 15.65 -24.05 -0.37
N LEU A 188 16.57 -23.10 -0.17
CA LEU A 188 17.48 -23.09 0.96
C LEU A 188 16.83 -22.28 2.08
N LEU A 189 16.60 -22.87 3.24
CA LEU A 189 15.94 -22.19 4.37
C LEU A 189 16.93 -21.39 5.22
N SER A 190 18.21 -21.71 5.14
CA SER A 190 19.32 -21.03 5.83
C SER A 190 19.70 -19.68 5.20
N GLY A 191 18.73 -18.77 5.07
CA GLY A 191 18.92 -17.40 4.59
C GLY A 191 17.82 -16.95 3.62
N PRO A 192 17.84 -15.68 3.19
CA PRO A 192 16.94 -15.19 2.17
C PRO A 192 17.36 -15.70 0.79
N PHE A 193 16.40 -15.81 -0.13
CA PHE A 193 16.69 -15.98 -1.56
C PHE A 193 15.99 -14.91 -2.39
N GLU A 194 16.49 -14.67 -3.60
CA GLU A 194 15.98 -13.63 -4.50
C GLU A 194 14.52 -13.87 -4.88
N ASN A 195 13.71 -12.82 -4.79
CA ASN A 195 12.37 -12.80 -5.32
C ASN A 195 12.45 -12.63 -6.86
N PRO A 196 12.05 -13.64 -7.67
CA PRO A 196 12.15 -13.55 -9.13
C PRO A 196 11.19 -12.51 -9.74
N LEU A 197 10.25 -11.99 -8.96
CA LEU A 197 9.22 -11.03 -9.39
C LEU A 197 9.37 -9.66 -8.73
N TYR A 198 10.51 -9.42 -8.10
CA TYR A 198 10.91 -8.07 -7.71
C TYR A 198 10.96 -7.17 -8.96
N HIS A 199 10.36 -5.97 -8.90
CA HIS A 199 10.10 -5.08 -10.04
C HIS A 199 9.21 -5.65 -11.15
N ALA A 200 8.36 -6.63 -10.87
CA ALA A 200 7.38 -7.09 -11.86
C ALA A 200 6.59 -5.90 -12.45
N THR A 201 6.57 -5.81 -13.79
CA THR A 201 5.90 -4.73 -14.53
C THR A 201 4.45 -5.05 -14.85
N ARG A 202 4.05 -6.32 -14.75
CA ARG A 202 2.69 -6.79 -14.95
C ARG A 202 2.21 -7.55 -13.72
N SER A 203 1.08 -7.14 -13.16
CA SER A 203 0.47 -7.78 -11.99
C SER A 203 0.20 -9.28 -12.20
N MET A 204 -0.25 -9.66 -13.41
CA MET A 204 -0.54 -11.04 -13.78
C MET A 204 0.68 -11.97 -13.83
N ASP A 205 1.90 -11.42 -13.84
CA ASP A 205 3.12 -12.22 -13.72
C ASP A 205 3.37 -12.64 -12.28
N ILE A 206 2.79 -11.95 -11.29
CA ILE A 206 2.85 -12.31 -9.87
C ILE A 206 1.85 -13.43 -9.59
N LYS A 207 2.37 -14.66 -9.71
CA LYS A 207 1.62 -15.89 -9.53
C LYS A 207 2.53 -17.09 -9.22
N PRO A 208 2.00 -18.16 -8.59
CA PRO A 208 2.80 -19.30 -8.14
C PRO A 208 3.61 -20.00 -9.23
N GLU A 209 3.10 -20.05 -10.47
CA GLU A 209 3.81 -20.66 -11.62
C GLU A 209 5.12 -19.94 -11.94
N ASN A 210 5.22 -18.66 -11.60
CA ASN A 210 6.43 -17.86 -11.72
C ASN A 210 7.25 -17.84 -10.42
N GLY A 211 6.94 -18.74 -9.48
CA GLY A 211 7.70 -19.00 -8.27
C GLY A 211 7.38 -18.10 -7.09
N VAL A 212 6.24 -17.39 -7.11
CA VAL A 212 5.77 -16.54 -6.00
C VAL A 212 4.26 -16.71 -5.79
N MET A 213 3.88 -17.28 -4.66
CA MET A 213 2.54 -17.21 -4.09
C MET A 213 2.44 -15.95 -3.23
N MET A 214 1.43 -15.11 -3.45
CA MET A 214 1.26 -13.91 -2.63
C MET A 214 0.59 -14.31 -1.32
N VAL A 215 1.22 -13.99 -0.20
CA VAL A 215 0.70 -14.30 1.14
C VAL A 215 0.54 -13.00 1.91
N ALA A 216 -0.67 -12.76 2.40
CA ALA A 216 -0.96 -11.65 3.29
C ALA A 216 -1.86 -12.13 4.42
N ARG A 217 -1.95 -11.34 5.48
CA ARG A 217 -2.76 -11.65 6.64
C ARG A 217 -3.81 -10.59 6.93
N LEU A 218 -5.02 -11.06 7.26
CA LEU A 218 -6.07 -10.28 7.90
C LEU A 218 -5.93 -10.49 9.40
N ASP A 219 -5.07 -9.68 10.01
CA ASP A 219 -4.64 -9.85 11.39
C ASP A 219 -4.31 -8.49 12.03
N GLY A 220 -4.13 -8.45 13.35
CA GLY A 220 -3.82 -7.23 14.09
C GLY A 220 -4.06 -7.40 15.60
N PRO A 221 -4.08 -6.32 16.39
CA PRO A 221 -4.20 -6.43 17.84
C PRO A 221 -5.51 -7.11 18.32
N SER A 222 -6.55 -7.11 17.48
CA SER A 222 -7.82 -7.79 17.77
C SER A 222 -8.48 -8.29 16.47
N PRO A 223 -9.41 -9.26 16.55
CA PRO A 223 -10.13 -9.76 15.37
C PRO A 223 -11.06 -8.68 14.76
N GLU A 224 -11.55 -7.73 15.56
CA GLU A 224 -12.32 -6.59 15.06
C GLU A 224 -11.48 -5.70 14.16
N ILE A 225 -10.21 -5.47 14.52
CA ILE A 225 -9.26 -4.75 13.67
C ILE A 225 -9.04 -5.53 12.37
N ALA A 226 -8.85 -6.85 12.44
CA ALA A 226 -8.67 -7.69 11.26
C ALA A 226 -9.85 -7.61 10.27
N MET A 227 -11.09 -7.66 10.76
CA MET A 227 -12.29 -7.48 9.91
C MET A 227 -12.37 -6.05 9.34
N ARG A 228 -12.03 -5.04 10.15
CA ARG A 228 -12.03 -3.63 9.73
C ARG A 228 -11.09 -3.38 8.56
N LEU A 229 -9.96 -4.10 8.44
CA LEU A 229 -9.05 -3.96 7.28
C LEU A 229 -9.78 -4.23 5.96
N VAL A 230 -10.64 -5.25 5.94
CA VAL A 230 -11.46 -5.60 4.77
C VAL A 230 -12.52 -4.54 4.54
N ASP A 231 -13.23 -4.12 5.59
CA ASP A 231 -14.31 -3.13 5.47
C ASP A 231 -13.79 -1.81 4.87
N GLN A 232 -12.65 -1.34 5.36
CA GLN A 232 -12.02 -0.12 4.88
C GLN A 232 -11.46 -0.26 3.46
N ALA A 233 -10.90 -1.42 3.10
CA ALA A 233 -10.46 -1.69 1.72
C ALA A 233 -11.64 -1.66 0.74
N MET A 234 -12.76 -2.32 1.09
CA MET A 234 -13.99 -2.31 0.30
C MET A 234 -14.63 -0.92 0.20
N GLU A 235 -14.56 -0.12 1.27
CA GLU A 235 -14.99 1.28 1.22
C GLU A 235 -14.13 2.09 0.25
N ALA A 236 -12.81 1.97 0.33
CA ALA A 236 -11.90 2.72 -0.52
C ALA A 236 -11.97 2.31 -2.00
N GLU A 237 -12.20 1.04 -2.31
CA GLU A 237 -12.44 0.62 -3.70
C GLU A 237 -13.75 1.18 -4.27
N ARG A 238 -14.79 1.28 -3.43
CA ARG A 238 -16.09 1.83 -3.84
C ARG A 238 -16.02 3.34 -4.04
N GLU A 239 -15.42 4.04 -3.08
CA GLU A 239 -15.54 5.49 -2.95
C GLU A 239 -14.25 6.26 -3.26
N GLY A 240 -13.13 5.56 -3.47
CA GLY A 240 -11.80 6.11 -3.71
C GLY A 240 -10.96 6.24 -2.45
N LEU A 241 -9.63 6.18 -2.62
CA LEU A 241 -8.64 6.54 -1.60
C LEU A 241 -8.36 8.05 -1.65
N TRP A 242 -8.60 8.75 -0.54
CA TRP A 242 -8.51 10.20 -0.44
C TRP A 242 -7.66 10.64 0.73
N GLY A 243 -7.13 11.86 0.65
CA GLY A 243 -6.41 12.49 1.74
C GLY A 243 -5.00 12.96 1.36
N ARG A 244 -4.19 13.20 2.37
CA ARG A 244 -2.78 13.62 2.31
C ARG A 244 -1.85 12.42 2.39
N ALA A 245 -0.69 12.57 1.78
CA ALA A 245 0.39 11.59 1.85
C ALA A 245 1.53 12.17 2.68
N TYR A 246 1.86 11.52 3.80
CA TYR A 246 2.89 11.92 4.76
C TYR A 246 4.10 11.01 4.65
N PHE A 247 5.28 11.62 4.52
CA PHE A 247 6.56 10.93 4.43
C PHE A 247 7.51 11.54 5.45
N ASP A 248 8.15 10.69 6.25
CA ASP A 248 9.03 11.07 7.36
C ASP A 248 10.37 10.32 7.17
N SER A 249 11.33 10.99 6.51
CA SER A 249 12.68 10.47 6.26
C SER A 249 13.69 11.11 7.20
N ARG A 250 14.89 10.54 7.31
CA ARG A 250 15.87 10.91 8.34
C ARG A 250 16.82 12.05 7.94
N GLY A 251 16.64 12.67 6.77
CA GLY A 251 17.54 13.72 6.28
C GLY A 251 18.95 13.25 5.92
N LEU A 252 19.19 11.93 5.78
CA LEU A 252 20.49 11.37 5.47
C LEU A 252 20.98 11.79 4.09
N GLN A 253 22.25 12.18 4.02
CA GLN A 253 22.92 12.62 2.79
C GLN A 253 23.99 11.62 2.30
N THR A 254 24.51 10.77 3.18
CA THR A 254 25.57 9.79 2.88
C THR A 254 25.43 8.55 3.77
N GLY A 255 26.22 7.51 3.48
CA GLY A 255 26.32 6.31 4.31
C GLY A 255 25.45 5.13 3.85
N PRO A 256 25.59 3.96 4.49
CA PRO A 256 24.94 2.72 4.06
C PRO A 256 23.41 2.75 4.21
N TYR A 257 22.89 3.66 5.05
CA TYR A 257 21.47 3.87 5.26
C TYR A 257 20.90 5.00 4.39
N LEU A 258 21.67 5.62 3.48
CA LEU A 258 21.08 6.61 2.56
C LEU A 258 19.97 6.01 1.70
N GLN A 259 20.06 4.71 1.40
CA GLN A 259 19.14 4.01 0.52
C GLN A 259 17.68 4.03 1.03
N GLY A 260 17.42 3.86 2.33
CA GLY A 260 16.04 3.92 2.84
C GLY A 260 15.41 5.31 2.72
N ASP A 261 16.24 6.36 2.79
CA ASP A 261 15.84 7.76 2.69
C ASP A 261 15.48 8.05 1.24
N GLN A 262 16.26 7.49 0.31
CA GLN A 262 15.96 7.54 -1.12
C GLN A 262 14.64 6.84 -1.45
N TRP A 263 14.34 5.70 -0.83
CA TRP A 263 13.05 5.02 -1.02
C TRP A 263 11.87 5.87 -0.52
N ILE A 264 11.96 6.45 0.68
CA ILE A 264 10.89 7.31 1.22
C ILE A 264 10.73 8.60 0.40
N ARG A 265 11.82 9.27 0.05
CA ARG A 265 11.80 10.45 -0.83
C ARG A 265 11.22 10.12 -2.21
N GLY A 266 11.60 8.98 -2.79
CA GLY A 266 11.08 8.50 -4.07
C GLY A 266 9.58 8.22 -4.01
N ALA A 267 9.09 7.59 -2.94
CA ALA A 267 7.66 7.40 -2.71
C ALA A 267 6.91 8.74 -2.59
N ALA A 268 7.50 9.73 -1.91
CA ALA A 268 6.94 11.08 -1.83
C ALA A 268 6.84 11.76 -3.21
N GLU A 269 7.87 11.62 -4.04
CA GLU A 269 7.83 12.12 -5.43
C GLU A 269 6.73 11.45 -6.25
N TRP A 270 6.56 10.13 -6.11
CA TRP A 270 5.47 9.40 -6.77
C TRP A 270 4.09 9.89 -6.33
N ALA A 271 3.86 10.03 -5.01
CA ALA A 271 2.62 10.57 -4.46
C ALA A 271 2.30 11.96 -5.02
N ARG A 272 3.31 12.84 -5.05
CA ARG A 272 3.16 14.21 -5.57
C ARG A 272 2.83 14.23 -7.06
N LYS A 273 3.51 13.40 -7.86
CA LYS A 273 3.24 13.27 -9.31
C LYS A 273 1.83 12.75 -9.58
N ALA A 274 1.32 11.84 -8.74
CA ALA A 274 -0.04 11.36 -8.82
C ALA A 274 -1.09 12.39 -8.38
N GLY A 275 -0.66 13.49 -7.76
CA GLY A 275 -1.52 14.60 -7.33
C GLY A 275 -1.93 14.55 -5.86
N PHE A 276 -1.46 13.58 -5.08
CA PHE A 276 -1.73 13.58 -3.64
C PHE A 276 -1.12 14.82 -3.00
N GLU A 277 -1.85 15.42 -2.07
CA GLU A 277 -1.32 16.51 -1.27
C GLU A 277 -0.24 15.95 -0.35
N THR A 278 1.03 16.24 -0.69
CA THR A 278 2.19 15.49 -0.21
C THR A 278 3.03 16.32 0.75
N ILE A 279 3.29 15.77 1.93
CA ILE A 279 4.16 16.33 2.96
C ILE A 279 5.37 15.41 3.11
N LEU A 280 6.56 15.96 2.94
CA LEU A 280 7.83 15.28 3.22
C LEU A 280 8.51 16.03 4.37
N ASP A 281 8.63 15.37 5.52
CA ASP A 281 9.57 15.74 6.56
C ASP A 281 10.88 15.02 6.29
N ASP A 282 11.96 15.78 6.12
CA ASP A 282 13.29 15.26 5.79
C ASP A 282 14.30 15.71 6.86
N GLN A 283 13.84 15.78 8.10
CA GLN A 283 14.65 16.08 9.27
C GLN A 283 15.03 14.79 10.02
N PRO A 284 16.15 14.78 10.78
CA PRO A 284 16.54 13.61 11.56
C PRO A 284 15.53 13.20 12.64
N GLU A 285 14.81 14.17 13.20
CA GLU A 285 13.77 13.96 14.20
C GLU A 285 12.46 13.54 13.56
N LEU A 286 11.76 12.58 14.18
CA LEU A 286 10.39 12.25 13.73
C LEU A 286 9.43 13.40 14.04
N MET A 287 8.33 13.43 13.28
CA MET A 287 7.22 14.34 13.54
C MET A 287 6.76 14.26 15.01
N GLU A 288 6.70 15.41 15.67
CA GLU A 288 6.29 15.50 17.07
C GLU A 288 4.82 15.08 17.26
N SER A 289 4.46 14.62 18.47
CA SER A 289 3.09 14.17 18.77
C SER A 289 2.02 15.25 18.51
N GLY A 290 2.38 16.53 18.63
CA GLY A 290 1.49 17.65 18.35
C GLY A 290 1.34 18.00 16.86
N TYR A 291 2.07 17.35 15.96
CA TYR A 291 2.06 17.70 14.54
C TYR A 291 0.65 17.48 13.94
N PRO A 292 0.09 18.49 13.23
CA PRO A 292 -1.30 18.48 12.75
C PRO A 292 -1.48 17.63 11.49
N MET A 293 -1.36 16.32 11.65
CA MET A 293 -1.56 15.31 10.60
C MET A 293 -3.06 15.06 10.39
N SER A 294 -3.61 15.37 9.21
CA SER A 294 -5.05 15.22 8.93
C SER A 294 -5.30 14.40 7.66
N ASP A 295 -6.39 13.63 7.67
CA ASP A 295 -6.90 12.92 6.49
C ASP A 295 -5.81 12.08 5.79
N ILE A 296 -5.24 11.11 6.50
CA ILE A 296 -4.05 10.37 6.04
C ILE A 296 -4.47 9.31 5.03
N ALA A 297 -4.00 9.42 3.78
CA ALA A 297 -4.10 8.39 2.75
C ALA A 297 -2.86 7.47 2.74
N PHE A 298 -1.68 8.07 2.93
CA PHE A 298 -0.40 7.37 3.00
C PHE A 298 0.44 7.90 4.16
N TYR A 299 1.12 7.00 4.87
CA TYR A 299 2.17 7.35 5.83
C TYR A 299 3.36 6.42 5.66
N PHE A 300 4.54 6.94 5.29
CA PHE A 300 5.81 6.19 5.30
C PHE A 300 6.86 6.90 6.16
N GLY A 301 7.34 6.24 7.23
CA GLY A 301 8.28 6.86 8.18
C GLY A 301 9.55 6.06 8.46
N TRP A 302 10.55 6.72 9.08
CA TRP A 302 11.86 6.14 9.45
C TRP A 302 12.62 6.99 10.48
N TYR A 303 13.37 6.53 11.51
CA TYR A 303 13.62 5.21 12.11
C TYR A 303 13.37 5.30 13.62
N ALA A 304 12.35 4.59 14.12
CA ALA A 304 12.23 4.35 15.55
C ALA A 304 11.73 2.95 15.83
N GLU A 305 12.04 2.42 17.00
CA GLU A 305 11.68 1.06 17.36
C GLU A 305 10.19 0.88 17.60
N ASN A 306 9.59 1.84 18.31
CA ASN A 306 8.17 1.84 18.65
C ASN A 306 7.47 3.02 17.99
N ALA A 307 6.18 2.84 17.71
CA ALA A 307 5.31 3.89 17.24
C ALA A 307 5.40 5.10 18.16
N GLN A 308 5.53 6.28 17.56
CA GLN A 308 5.64 7.56 18.24
C GLN A 308 5.07 8.69 17.37
N GLY A 309 5.15 9.93 17.85
CA GLY A 309 4.63 11.09 17.12
C GLY A 309 3.10 11.12 17.06
N PRO A 310 2.50 11.64 15.97
CA PRO A 310 1.05 11.77 15.83
C PRO A 310 0.30 10.43 15.79
N LEU A 311 1.01 9.32 15.55
CA LEU A 311 0.43 8.01 15.31
C LEU A 311 0.10 7.23 16.59
N THR A 312 0.53 7.72 17.76
CA THR A 312 0.19 7.16 19.07
C THR A 312 -0.95 7.89 19.77
N ARG A 313 -1.56 8.88 19.11
CA ARG A 313 -2.71 9.61 19.63
C ARG A 313 -3.93 8.70 19.69
N GLU A 314 -4.84 8.97 20.63
CA GLU A 314 -6.08 8.20 20.81
C GLU A 314 -6.94 8.15 19.54
N SER A 315 -6.93 9.23 18.74
CA SER A 315 -7.60 9.31 17.45
C SER A 315 -6.62 9.79 16.40
N VAL A 316 -6.30 8.91 15.45
CA VAL A 316 -5.47 9.23 14.28
C VAL A 316 -6.38 9.29 13.06
N PRO A 317 -6.33 10.37 12.25
CA PRO A 317 -7.28 10.56 11.15
C PRO A 317 -6.85 9.80 9.89
N PHE A 318 -6.65 8.49 9.99
CA PHE A 318 -6.49 7.63 8.82
C PHE A 318 -7.79 7.59 8.02
N MET A 319 -7.69 7.79 6.72
CA MET A 319 -8.81 7.65 5.79
C MET A 319 -9.05 6.16 5.50
N PRO A 320 -10.29 5.73 5.26
CA PRO A 320 -10.56 4.37 4.78
C PRO A 320 -9.72 4.08 3.53
N GLY A 321 -9.02 2.94 3.56
CA GLY A 321 -8.09 2.54 2.50
C GLY A 321 -6.64 2.99 2.71
N ALA A 322 -6.34 3.71 3.80
CA ALA A 322 -5.01 4.25 4.01
C ALA A 322 -3.95 3.15 4.15
N ILE A 323 -2.80 3.39 3.53
CA ILE A 323 -1.64 2.48 3.60
C ILE A 323 -0.55 3.15 4.41
N ALA A 324 -0.11 2.48 5.47
CA ALA A 324 0.94 2.96 6.34
C ALA A 324 2.13 1.99 6.37
N TYR A 325 3.33 2.51 6.59
CA TYR A 325 4.53 1.71 6.80
C TYR A 325 5.54 2.50 7.62
N HIS A 326 6.26 1.84 8.52
CA HIS A 326 7.42 2.45 9.17
C HIS A 326 8.62 1.53 9.01
N LEU A 327 9.70 2.06 8.44
CA LEU A 327 10.92 1.33 8.18
C LEU A 327 11.61 1.08 9.53
N HIS A 328 11.46 -0.11 10.07
CA HIS A 328 12.19 -0.57 11.25
C HIS A 328 12.34 -2.09 11.22
N SER A 329 13.49 -2.60 11.67
CA SER A 329 13.84 -4.02 11.58
C SER A 329 12.87 -4.95 12.31
N TYR A 330 12.25 -4.48 13.39
CA TYR A 330 11.33 -5.27 14.21
C TYR A 330 9.89 -4.73 14.15
N SER A 331 9.54 -3.98 13.10
CA SER A 331 8.25 -3.29 12.98
C SER A 331 7.02 -4.19 13.16
N ALA A 332 7.15 -5.49 12.87
CA ALA A 332 6.12 -6.51 13.03
C ALA A 332 6.56 -7.65 13.97
N ALA A 333 7.45 -7.42 14.94
CA ALA A 333 7.87 -8.49 15.85
C ALA A 333 6.72 -9.07 16.70
N THR A 334 5.61 -8.34 16.84
CA THR A 334 4.29 -8.80 17.28
C THR A 334 3.20 -8.00 16.58
N LEU A 335 2.05 -8.62 16.32
CA LEU A 335 0.83 -7.95 15.85
C LEU A 335 -0.18 -7.73 16.99
N ARG A 336 0.05 -8.34 18.16
CA ARG A 336 -0.90 -8.34 19.29
C ARG A 336 -0.81 -7.09 20.17
N SER A 337 0.15 -6.20 19.91
CA SER A 337 0.33 -4.98 20.70
C SER A 337 -0.22 -3.76 19.97
N THR A 338 -0.89 -2.88 20.71
CA THR A 338 -1.31 -1.55 20.23
C THR A 338 -0.26 -0.47 20.47
N GLU A 339 0.85 -0.79 21.15
CA GLU A 339 1.85 0.18 21.62
C GLU A 339 3.29 -0.18 21.23
N ARG A 340 3.62 -1.47 21.11
CA ARG A 340 4.97 -1.92 20.76
C ARG A 340 5.14 -2.07 19.26
N HIS A 341 6.33 -1.71 18.78
CA HIS A 341 6.70 -1.74 17.37
C HIS A 341 5.80 -0.84 16.52
N TRP A 342 5.43 -1.24 15.30
CA TRP A 342 4.72 -0.37 14.37
C TRP A 342 3.48 -0.98 13.76
N VAL A 343 3.53 -2.23 13.29
CA VAL A 343 2.39 -2.81 12.55
C VAL A 343 1.13 -2.86 13.41
N GLY A 344 1.20 -3.42 14.63
CA GLY A 344 0.06 -3.44 15.54
C GLY A 344 -0.49 -2.04 15.87
N PRO A 345 0.35 -1.08 16.31
CA PRO A 345 -0.06 0.32 16.53
C PRO A 345 -0.67 1.02 15.32
N LEU A 346 -0.11 0.87 14.12
CA LEU A 346 -0.63 1.47 12.89
C LEU A 346 -2.03 0.94 12.56
N LEU A 347 -2.23 -0.38 12.67
CA LEU A 347 -3.53 -1.02 12.45
C LEU A 347 -4.55 -0.60 13.52
N HIS A 348 -4.12 -0.49 14.78
CA HIS A 348 -4.95 0.02 15.88
C HIS A 348 -5.42 1.45 15.60
N ALA A 349 -4.48 2.32 15.20
CA ALA A 349 -4.70 3.72 14.85
C ALA A 349 -5.65 3.91 13.65
N GLY A 350 -5.83 2.88 12.82
CA GLY A 350 -6.85 2.86 11.76
C GLY A 350 -6.30 2.74 10.34
N ALA A 351 -5.00 2.46 10.17
CA ALA A 351 -4.45 2.09 8.86
C ALA A 351 -5.13 0.82 8.33
N THR A 352 -5.48 0.83 7.04
CA THR A 352 -6.17 -0.28 6.38
C THR A 352 -5.22 -1.39 5.96
N ALA A 353 -3.98 -1.03 5.61
CA ALA A 353 -2.96 -1.98 5.22
C ALA A 353 -1.56 -1.49 5.61
N THR A 354 -0.66 -2.42 5.89
CA THR A 354 0.75 -2.16 6.22
C THR A 354 1.62 -3.38 5.94
N MET A 355 2.93 -3.19 5.92
CA MET A 355 3.92 -4.27 5.93
C MET A 355 4.83 -4.10 7.14
N GLY A 356 5.58 -5.14 7.50
CA GLY A 356 6.62 -5.01 8.53
C GLY A 356 7.49 -6.25 8.64
N CYS A 357 8.52 -6.17 9.47
CA CYS A 357 9.51 -7.23 9.64
C CYS A 357 9.37 -7.88 11.03
N VAL A 358 9.26 -9.21 11.07
CA VAL A 358 9.05 -9.99 12.29
C VAL A 358 10.33 -10.20 13.10
N ASP A 359 11.49 -10.02 12.45
CA ASP A 359 12.85 -10.09 12.98
C ASP A 359 13.76 -9.26 12.05
N GLU A 360 15.06 -9.17 12.38
CA GLU A 360 16.05 -8.36 11.66
C GLU A 360 16.15 -8.71 10.17
N PRO A 361 15.73 -7.81 9.25
CA PRO A 361 15.80 -8.05 7.82
C PRO A 361 17.13 -7.61 7.22
N TYR A 362 17.88 -6.68 7.84
CA TYR A 362 18.78 -5.74 7.17
C TYR A 362 18.06 -4.83 6.17
N LEU A 363 18.50 -3.57 6.05
CA LEU A 363 17.85 -2.56 5.19
C LEU A 363 17.64 -3.06 3.75
N GLY A 364 18.62 -3.73 3.15
CA GLY A 364 18.53 -4.20 1.76
C GLY A 364 17.49 -5.29 1.51
N ALA A 365 16.85 -5.82 2.54
CA ALA A 365 15.79 -6.83 2.43
C ALA A 365 14.46 -6.37 3.05
N THR A 366 14.32 -5.08 3.40
CA THR A 366 13.00 -4.47 3.63
C THR A 366 12.32 -4.14 2.31
N PRO A 367 10.98 -3.96 2.28
CA PRO A 367 10.28 -3.46 1.10
C PRO A 367 10.82 -2.10 0.61
N GLU A 368 10.99 -1.95 -0.70
CA GLU A 368 11.37 -0.68 -1.33
C GLU A 368 10.14 0.20 -1.55
N LEU A 369 10.05 1.30 -0.80
CA LEU A 369 8.82 2.09 -0.70
C LEU A 369 8.51 2.91 -1.94
N ASP A 370 9.53 3.31 -2.70
CA ASP A 370 9.37 3.96 -4.00
C ASP A 370 8.81 2.98 -5.05
N VAL A 371 9.31 1.74 -5.08
CA VAL A 371 8.78 0.67 -5.94
C VAL A 371 7.35 0.31 -5.54
N PHE A 372 7.10 0.15 -4.25
CA PHE A 372 5.75 -0.11 -3.73
C PHE A 372 4.78 0.98 -4.17
N MET A 373 5.13 2.25 -3.96
CA MET A 373 4.29 3.38 -4.36
C MET A 373 4.07 3.43 -5.87
N GLU A 374 5.12 3.20 -6.67
CA GLU A 374 4.99 3.09 -8.12
C GLU A 374 3.96 2.02 -8.51
N LYS A 375 4.03 0.82 -7.93
CA LYS A 375 3.10 -0.28 -8.29
C LYS A 375 1.66 0.02 -7.89
N ILE A 376 1.44 0.63 -6.72
CA ILE A 376 0.12 1.11 -6.30
C ILE A 376 -0.45 2.10 -7.33
N LEU A 377 0.36 3.05 -7.80
CA LEU A 377 -0.05 4.03 -8.82
C LEU A 377 -0.28 3.40 -10.20
N MET A 378 0.38 2.28 -10.50
CA MET A 378 0.14 1.48 -11.71
C MET A 378 -1.14 0.61 -11.62
N GLY A 379 -1.88 0.67 -10.51
CA GLY A 379 -3.13 -0.07 -10.33
C GLY A 379 -2.95 -1.51 -9.86
N PHE A 380 -1.78 -1.87 -9.32
CA PHE A 380 -1.57 -3.18 -8.68
C PHE A 380 -2.43 -3.26 -7.41
N SER A 381 -2.82 -4.47 -7.03
CA SER A 381 -3.37 -4.69 -5.70
C SER A 381 -2.32 -4.43 -4.62
N PHE A 382 -2.76 -4.26 -3.37
CA PHE A 382 -1.86 -4.12 -2.22
C PHE A 382 -0.89 -5.30 -2.12
N GLY A 383 -1.38 -6.53 -2.27
CA GLY A 383 -0.55 -7.74 -2.25
C GLY A 383 0.44 -7.80 -3.42
N GLU A 384 -0.02 -7.48 -4.63
CA GLU A 384 0.83 -7.47 -5.83
C GLU A 384 1.96 -6.42 -5.71
N ALA A 385 1.63 -5.20 -5.25
CA ALA A 385 2.62 -4.14 -5.00
C ALA A 385 3.58 -4.52 -3.88
N ALA A 386 3.09 -5.13 -2.80
CA ALA A 386 3.92 -5.57 -1.66
C ALA A 386 4.98 -6.59 -2.10
N TYR A 387 4.64 -7.56 -2.94
CA TYR A 387 5.61 -8.54 -3.42
C TYR A 387 6.53 -8.00 -4.51
N ALA A 388 6.04 -7.13 -5.40
CA ALA A 388 6.88 -6.48 -6.41
C ALA A 388 7.96 -5.55 -5.80
N ALA A 389 7.72 -5.05 -4.59
CA ALA A 389 8.64 -4.16 -3.87
C ALA A 389 9.68 -4.89 -3.00
N GLN A 390 9.66 -6.23 -2.96
CA GLN A 390 10.53 -7.01 -2.07
C GLN A 390 11.60 -7.76 -2.84
N ARG A 391 12.87 -7.52 -2.49
CA ARG A 391 14.03 -8.14 -3.14
C ARG A 391 14.17 -9.63 -2.85
N VAL A 392 13.70 -10.08 -1.69
CA VAL A 392 13.94 -11.43 -1.20
C VAL A 392 12.68 -12.05 -0.60
N LEU A 393 12.64 -13.38 -0.59
CA LEU A 393 11.64 -14.23 0.07
C LEU A 393 12.32 -15.15 1.10
N SER A 394 11.52 -15.95 1.82
CA SER A 394 12.00 -16.80 2.93
C SER A 394 12.83 -16.00 3.94
N TRP A 395 12.26 -14.88 4.36
CA TRP A 395 12.92 -13.91 5.23
C TRP A 395 11.89 -13.25 6.15
N GLN A 396 12.10 -12.00 6.54
CA GLN A 396 11.42 -11.44 7.71
C GLN A 396 10.14 -10.64 7.44
N THR A 397 9.73 -10.41 6.19
CA THR A 397 8.58 -9.54 5.92
C THR A 397 7.24 -10.27 6.09
N THR A 398 6.28 -9.59 6.72
CA THR A 398 4.86 -9.93 6.70
C THR A 398 4.05 -8.79 6.06
N VAL A 399 2.96 -9.15 5.38
CA VAL A 399 2.06 -8.22 4.68
C VAL A 399 0.70 -8.29 5.35
N VAL A 400 0.23 -7.18 5.94
CA VAL A 400 -1.00 -7.15 6.75
C VAL A 400 -2.04 -6.23 6.11
N GLY A 401 -3.18 -6.80 5.77
CA GLY A 401 -4.24 -6.14 4.99
C GLY A 401 -4.81 -7.07 3.94
N ASP A 402 -5.88 -6.64 3.30
CA ASP A 402 -6.51 -7.36 2.19
C ASP A 402 -5.58 -7.38 0.96
N PRO A 403 -5.05 -8.54 0.52
CA PRO A 403 -4.15 -8.59 -0.63
C PRO A 403 -4.84 -8.30 -1.97
N LEU A 404 -6.17 -8.38 -2.03
CA LEU A 404 -6.98 -8.03 -3.21
C LEU A 404 -7.35 -6.55 -3.24
N TYR A 405 -6.95 -5.76 -2.25
CA TYR A 405 -7.26 -4.33 -2.19
C TYR A 405 -6.61 -3.54 -3.33
N HIS A 406 -7.41 -2.91 -4.20
CA HIS A 406 -6.96 -2.02 -5.28
C HIS A 406 -7.28 -0.55 -4.95
N PRO A 407 -6.40 0.18 -4.23
CA PRO A 407 -6.67 1.54 -3.77
C PRO A 407 -7.03 2.52 -4.89
N LEU A 408 -6.50 2.28 -6.10
CA LEU A 408 -6.68 3.14 -7.28
C LEU A 408 -7.25 2.36 -8.48
N GLY A 409 -7.94 1.25 -8.23
CA GLY A 409 -8.47 0.37 -9.29
C GLY A 409 -9.67 0.95 -10.05
N LYS A 410 -10.39 1.92 -9.46
CA LYS A 410 -11.59 2.50 -10.06
C LYS A 410 -11.25 3.74 -10.90
N PRO A 411 -11.72 3.83 -12.17
CA PRO A 411 -11.50 5.01 -12.99
C PRO A 411 -12.01 6.30 -12.33
N ILE A 412 -11.19 7.35 -12.38
CA ILE A 412 -11.49 8.62 -11.69
C ILE A 412 -12.78 9.27 -12.18
N GLN A 413 -13.15 9.08 -13.46
CA GLN A 413 -14.39 9.60 -14.02
C GLN A 413 -15.62 8.97 -13.36
N TRP A 414 -15.58 7.66 -13.12
CA TRP A 414 -16.67 6.95 -12.44
C TRP A 414 -16.77 7.36 -10.98
N LEU A 415 -15.63 7.50 -10.28
CA LEU A 415 -15.60 8.05 -8.93
C LEU A 415 -16.23 9.45 -8.89
N GLN A 416 -15.88 10.33 -9.85
CA GLN A 416 -16.46 11.66 -9.92
C GLN A 416 -17.99 11.62 -10.08
N GLU A 417 -18.49 10.80 -11.00
CA GLU A 417 -19.93 10.66 -11.25
C GLU A 417 -20.68 10.16 -10.00
N GLU A 418 -20.21 9.07 -9.40
CA GLU A 418 -20.85 8.46 -8.23
C GLU A 418 -20.79 9.36 -7.00
N LEU A 419 -19.64 9.96 -6.71
CA LEU A 419 -19.50 10.89 -5.59
C LEU A 419 -20.36 12.15 -5.78
N THR A 420 -20.53 12.61 -7.03
CA THR A 420 -21.43 13.72 -7.36
C THR A 420 -22.89 13.35 -7.11
N GLN A 421 -23.33 12.18 -7.57
CA GLN A 421 -24.68 11.68 -7.34
C GLN A 421 -24.97 11.51 -5.85
N ALA A 422 -24.00 10.99 -5.10
CA ALA A 422 -24.09 10.81 -3.65
C ALA A 422 -23.96 12.12 -2.85
N ARG A 423 -23.60 13.24 -3.50
CA ARG A 423 -23.24 14.52 -2.84
C ARG A 423 -22.18 14.32 -1.75
N SER A 424 -21.22 13.45 -2.02
CA SER A 424 -20.23 13.03 -1.04
C SER A 424 -19.24 14.17 -0.71
N PRO A 425 -18.86 14.36 0.56
CA PRO A 425 -17.79 15.29 0.92
C PRO A 425 -16.45 14.93 0.27
N LYS A 426 -16.24 13.67 -0.13
CA LYS A 426 -15.01 13.20 -0.81
C LYS A 426 -14.76 13.92 -2.15
N LEU A 427 -15.75 14.59 -2.74
CA LEU A 427 -15.57 15.47 -3.90
C LEU A 427 -14.55 16.59 -3.68
N GLY A 428 -14.42 17.07 -2.43
CA GLY A 428 -13.40 18.06 -2.08
C GLY A 428 -11.99 17.53 -2.32
N TRP A 429 -11.71 16.29 -1.89
CA TRP A 429 -10.42 15.64 -2.12
C TRP A 429 -10.17 15.32 -3.58
N LEU A 430 -11.19 14.90 -4.33
CA LEU A 430 -11.09 14.74 -5.79
C LEU A 430 -10.68 16.05 -6.46
N ARG A 431 -11.25 17.19 -6.03
CA ARG A 431 -10.87 18.50 -6.55
C ARG A 431 -9.42 18.85 -6.21
N VAL A 432 -8.99 18.64 -4.96
CA VAL A 432 -7.59 18.87 -4.55
C VAL A 432 -6.63 18.05 -5.40
N LEU A 433 -6.92 16.76 -5.60
CA LEU A 433 -6.14 15.86 -6.44
C LEU A 433 -6.03 16.38 -7.87
N ALA A 434 -7.16 16.72 -8.50
CA ALA A 434 -7.20 17.24 -9.87
C ALA A 434 -6.42 18.56 -10.03
N THR A 435 -6.54 19.47 -9.06
CA THR A 435 -5.75 20.71 -9.03
C THR A 435 -4.26 20.42 -8.95
N ASN A 436 -3.84 19.47 -8.11
CA ASN A 436 -2.45 19.07 -8.00
C ASN A 436 -1.90 18.42 -9.27
N GLN A 437 -2.67 17.53 -9.90
CA GLN A 437 -2.29 16.94 -11.18
C GLN A 437 -2.12 18.01 -12.27
N ALA A 438 -3.02 18.99 -12.33
CA ALA A 438 -2.92 20.08 -13.28
C ALA A 438 -1.66 20.95 -13.04
N LEU A 439 -1.27 21.18 -11.79
CA LEU A 439 0.01 21.82 -11.45
C LEU A 439 1.21 21.01 -11.95
N GLN A 440 1.21 19.69 -11.73
CA GLN A 440 2.29 18.80 -12.20
C GLN A 440 2.38 18.77 -13.74
N GLN A 441 1.25 18.95 -14.43
CA GLN A 441 1.18 19.05 -15.89
C GLN A 441 1.55 20.45 -16.42
N GLY A 442 1.94 21.38 -15.55
CA GLY A 442 2.41 22.71 -15.93
C GLY A 442 1.32 23.77 -16.10
N THR A 443 0.10 23.51 -15.63
CA THR A 443 -0.95 24.53 -15.62
C THR A 443 -0.56 25.68 -14.70
N GLU A 444 -0.65 26.92 -15.19
CA GLU A 444 -0.29 28.08 -14.40
C GLU A 444 -1.18 28.24 -13.16
N ARG A 445 -0.55 28.55 -12.02
CA ARG A 445 -1.23 28.78 -10.73
C ARG A 445 -2.37 29.78 -10.83
N ALA A 446 -2.18 30.87 -11.57
CA ALA A 446 -3.21 31.90 -11.79
C ALA A 446 -4.46 31.34 -12.50
N THR A 447 -4.27 30.43 -13.46
CA THR A 447 -5.39 29.76 -14.15
C THR A 447 -6.16 28.86 -13.20
N LEU A 448 -5.46 28.08 -12.37
CA LEU A 448 -6.11 27.19 -11.40
C LEU A 448 -6.87 27.96 -10.32
N ILE A 449 -6.34 29.09 -9.88
CA ILE A 449 -7.04 30.02 -8.98
C ILE A 449 -8.36 30.47 -9.61
N GLN A 450 -8.34 30.94 -10.85
CA GLN A 450 -9.56 31.39 -11.55
C GLN A 450 -10.60 30.27 -11.74
N LEU A 451 -10.15 29.02 -11.89
CA LEU A 451 -11.04 27.87 -11.97
C LEU A 451 -11.68 27.59 -10.61
N LEU A 452 -10.87 27.48 -9.55
CA LEU A 452 -11.36 27.21 -8.20
C LEU A 452 -12.25 28.32 -7.65
N GLU A 453 -11.98 29.59 -7.95
CA GLU A 453 -12.83 30.74 -7.57
C GLU A 453 -14.27 30.61 -8.09
N LYS A 454 -14.47 29.88 -9.21
CA LYS A 454 -15.80 29.65 -9.81
C LYS A 454 -16.50 28.40 -9.27
N GLU A 455 -15.80 27.55 -8.51
CA GLU A 455 -16.36 26.31 -8.00
C GLU A 455 -17.05 26.50 -6.65
N THR A 456 -18.18 25.82 -6.46
CA THR A 456 -18.89 25.85 -5.18
C THR A 456 -18.07 25.22 -4.04
N LEU A 457 -17.25 24.21 -4.34
CA LEU A 457 -16.44 23.51 -3.34
C LEU A 457 -15.38 24.42 -2.69
N SER A 458 -14.87 25.44 -3.40
CA SER A 458 -13.92 26.41 -2.83
C SER A 458 -14.56 27.36 -1.79
N GLN A 459 -15.87 27.25 -1.59
CA GLN A 459 -16.62 28.00 -0.59
C GLN A 459 -17.26 27.10 0.47
N THR A 460 -17.29 25.79 0.23
CA THR A 460 -18.11 24.83 1.02
C THR A 460 -17.33 23.62 1.52
N HIS A 461 -16.10 23.40 1.07
CA HIS A 461 -15.28 22.28 1.51
C HIS A 461 -13.92 22.75 2.08
N PRO A 462 -13.58 22.41 3.34
CA PRO A 462 -12.41 22.95 4.03
C PRO A 462 -11.09 22.64 3.30
N ALA A 463 -10.90 21.41 2.80
CA ALA A 463 -9.68 21.05 2.06
C ALA A 463 -9.50 21.84 0.74
N VAL A 464 -10.60 22.23 0.07
CA VAL A 464 -10.52 23.01 -1.17
C VAL A 464 -10.27 24.49 -0.85
N CYS A 465 -10.87 25.01 0.22
CA CYS A 465 -10.55 26.34 0.73
C CYS A 465 -9.08 26.46 1.17
N GLU A 466 -8.54 25.45 1.87
CA GLU A 466 -7.13 25.37 2.24
C GLU A 466 -6.25 25.36 0.98
N LYS A 467 -6.59 24.51 -0.01
CA LYS A 467 -5.84 24.45 -1.26
C LYS A 467 -5.83 25.77 -2.04
N LEU A 468 -6.97 26.44 -2.11
CA LEU A 468 -7.09 27.74 -2.76
C LEU A 468 -6.26 28.81 -2.03
N ALA A 469 -6.23 28.77 -0.69
CA ALA A 469 -5.39 29.66 0.11
C ALA A 469 -3.90 29.44 -0.17
N ASP A 470 -3.44 28.19 -0.21
CA ASP A 470 -2.05 27.84 -0.54
C ASP A 470 -1.67 28.35 -1.94
N LEU A 471 -2.58 28.23 -2.91
CA LEU A 471 -2.40 28.77 -4.26
C LEU A 471 -2.30 30.29 -4.25
N TYR A 472 -3.17 31.00 -3.52
CA TYR A 472 -3.08 32.46 -3.37
C TYR A 472 -1.73 32.90 -2.80
N LEU A 473 -1.25 32.24 -1.73
CA LEU A 473 0.07 32.54 -1.16
C LEU A 473 1.19 32.33 -2.18
N SER A 474 1.12 31.25 -2.97
CA SER A 474 2.14 30.95 -3.98
C SER A 474 2.26 32.00 -5.11
N VAL A 475 1.28 32.91 -5.23
CA VAL A 475 1.29 34.05 -6.16
C VAL A 475 1.25 35.41 -5.44
N ASN A 476 1.61 35.45 -4.15
CA ASN A 476 1.65 36.64 -3.30
C ASN A 476 0.30 37.37 -3.12
N ARG A 477 -0.83 36.66 -3.18
CA ARG A 477 -2.18 37.18 -2.88
C ARG A 477 -2.56 36.93 -1.41
N THR A 478 -1.83 37.56 -0.50
CA THR A 478 -1.86 37.23 0.94
C THR A 478 -3.22 37.48 1.62
N GLU A 479 -3.91 38.55 1.26
CA GLU A 479 -5.23 38.87 1.86
C GLU A 479 -6.29 37.83 1.46
N GLU A 480 -6.30 37.42 0.19
CA GLU A 480 -7.20 36.37 -0.28
C GLU A 480 -6.86 35.00 0.31
N ALA A 481 -5.57 34.70 0.50
CA ALA A 481 -5.14 33.51 1.21
C ALA A 481 -5.68 33.47 2.65
N LYS A 482 -5.49 34.56 3.40
CA LYS A 482 -6.00 34.71 4.77
C LYS A 482 -7.52 34.49 4.82
N ALA A 483 -8.27 35.16 3.95
CA ALA A 483 -9.73 35.03 3.88
C ALA A 483 -10.17 33.59 3.55
N SER A 484 -9.42 32.89 2.69
CA SER A 484 -9.71 31.51 2.33
C SER A 484 -9.39 30.52 3.47
N TYR A 485 -8.30 30.70 4.21
CA TYR A 485 -8.03 29.93 5.43
C TYR A 485 -9.09 30.17 6.53
N GLU A 486 -9.48 31.43 6.75
CA GLU A 486 -10.54 31.75 7.71
C GLU A 486 -11.88 31.12 7.31
N ARG A 487 -12.19 31.10 6.02
CA ARG A 487 -13.36 30.36 5.51
C ARG A 487 -13.25 28.87 5.79
N ALA A 488 -12.09 28.25 5.57
CA ALA A 488 -11.87 26.84 5.87
C ALA A 488 -12.17 26.53 7.35
N LEU A 489 -11.76 27.41 8.28
CA LEU A 489 -12.07 27.28 9.72
C LEU A 489 -13.57 27.34 10.03
N LEU A 490 -14.32 28.20 9.33
CA LEU A 490 -15.79 28.29 9.49
C LEU A 490 -16.53 27.04 9.03
N LEU A 491 -15.92 26.23 8.16
CA LEU A 491 -16.49 24.99 7.63
C LEU A 491 -16.28 23.78 8.56
N LYS A 492 -15.84 24.00 9.81
CA LYS A 492 -15.62 22.96 10.83
C LYS A 492 -14.70 21.83 10.33
N PRO A 493 -13.45 22.15 9.97
CA PRO A 493 -12.48 21.15 9.53
C PRO A 493 -12.17 20.17 10.66
N SER A 494 -11.48 19.06 10.35
CA SER A 494 -10.97 18.15 11.38
C SER A 494 -10.04 18.89 12.34
N ARG A 495 -9.89 18.39 13.58
CA ARG A 495 -9.04 19.02 14.61
C ARG A 495 -7.63 19.33 14.08
N ASP A 496 -7.01 18.38 13.38
CA ASP A 496 -5.66 18.55 12.86
C ASP A 496 -5.63 19.53 11.68
N GLN A 497 -6.62 19.50 10.79
CA GLN A 497 -6.71 20.52 9.75
C GLN A 497 -6.93 21.92 10.35
N GLN A 498 -7.77 22.05 11.39
CA GLN A 498 -7.97 23.30 12.13
C GLN A 498 -6.66 23.83 12.69
N ASN A 499 -5.88 22.98 13.38
CA ASN A 499 -4.59 23.37 13.97
C ASN A 499 -3.61 23.85 12.88
N ARG A 500 -3.54 23.15 11.75
CA ARG A 500 -2.69 23.55 10.62
C ARG A 500 -3.12 24.90 10.02
N LEU A 501 -4.43 25.11 9.84
CA LEU A 501 -4.97 26.38 9.35
C LEU A 501 -4.65 27.54 10.32
N LEU A 502 -4.75 27.32 11.63
CA LEU A 502 -4.40 28.32 12.64
C LEU A 502 -2.91 28.64 12.62
N LEU A 503 -2.03 27.63 12.50
CA LEU A 503 -0.58 27.83 12.36
C LEU A 503 -0.24 28.64 11.10
N ASN A 504 -0.86 28.33 9.97
CA ASN A 504 -0.68 29.09 8.72
C ASN A 504 -1.12 30.55 8.90
N LEU A 505 -2.28 30.80 9.51
CA LEU A 505 -2.75 32.15 9.80
C LEU A 505 -1.83 32.89 10.76
N ALA A 506 -1.35 32.24 11.83
CA ALA A 506 -0.40 32.81 12.77
C ALA A 506 0.90 33.25 12.07
N GLN A 507 1.40 32.43 11.15
CA GLN A 507 2.58 32.76 10.36
C GLN A 507 2.36 33.99 9.45
N LEU A 508 1.19 34.10 8.82
CA LEU A 508 0.84 35.28 8.02
C LEU A 508 0.74 36.56 8.87
N GLU A 509 0.11 36.48 10.05
CA GLU A 509 0.03 37.60 10.99
C GLU A 509 1.42 38.03 11.47
N GLN A 510 2.29 37.06 11.77
CA GLN A 510 3.68 37.30 12.14
C GLN A 510 4.45 38.02 11.02
N GLN A 511 4.32 37.56 9.77
CA GLN A 511 4.95 38.18 8.60
C GLN A 511 4.45 39.62 8.36
N ALA A 512 3.19 39.90 8.69
CA ALA A 512 2.61 41.24 8.65
C ALA A 512 3.01 42.13 9.86
N GLY A 513 3.77 41.61 10.82
CA GLY A 513 4.18 42.31 12.04
C GLY A 513 3.10 42.35 13.14
N ASN A 514 1.99 41.65 12.96
CA ASN A 514 0.90 41.53 13.94
C ASN A 514 1.14 40.37 14.92
N TRP A 515 2.13 40.53 15.80
CA TRP A 515 2.51 39.51 16.78
C TRP A 515 1.39 39.13 17.75
N LYS A 516 0.52 40.09 18.11
CA LYS A 516 -0.63 39.81 18.96
C LYS A 516 -1.63 38.92 18.23
N GLY A 517 -1.97 39.26 16.98
CA GLY A 517 -2.83 38.43 16.15
C GLY A 517 -2.27 37.03 15.93
N ALA A 518 -0.94 36.91 15.76
CA ALA A 518 -0.29 35.61 15.65
C ALA A 518 -0.41 34.76 16.92
N LEU A 519 -0.36 35.37 18.11
CA LEU A 519 -0.52 34.68 19.40
C LEU A 519 -1.98 34.32 19.71
N ASP A 520 -2.94 35.11 19.22
CA ASP A 520 -4.38 34.87 19.40
C ASP A 520 -4.89 33.71 18.54
N ARG A 521 -4.14 33.31 17.49
CA ARG A 521 -4.40 32.14 16.64
C ARG A 521 -3.79 30.89 17.26
#